data_AF-A0A920DI76-F1
#
_entry.id   AF-A0A920DI76-F1
#
_cell.length_a   1.000
_cell.length_b   1.000
_cell.length_c   1.000
_cell.angle_alpha   90.00
_cell.angle_beta   90.00
_cell.angle_gamma   90.00
#
_symmetry.space_group_name_H-M   'P 1'
#
loop_
_entity.id
_entity.type
_entity.pdbx_description
1 polymer ?
#
loop_
_entity_poly.entity_id
_entity_poly.type
_entity_poly.pdbx_seq_one_letter_code
_entity_poly.pdbx_strand_id
1 'polypeptide(L)'
;MVLRARRNYRNGKRALTKSKILYSLIDESSFYLNPVNKAQRSDNNVVFTIHDNSLEEKFLKKAEAAGLMYLKGHRSVGGMRARYTTQ
;
A
#
# COMPACT_ATOMS: atom_id res chain seq x y z
N MET A 1 8.88 -29.58 -4.32
CA MET A 1 8.48 -28.58 -5.35
C MET A 1 7.03 -28.10 -5.21
N VAL A 2 6.04 -28.98 -5.00
CA VAL A 2 4.58 -28.64 -4.97
C VAL A 2 4.14 -27.73 -3.80
N LEU A 3 4.73 -27.87 -2.60
CA LEU A 3 4.35 -27.06 -1.43
C LEU A 3 4.67 -25.57 -1.60
N ARG A 4 5.76 -25.22 -2.30
CA ARG A 4 6.12 -23.83 -2.61
C ARG A 4 5.12 -23.19 -3.58
N ALA A 5 4.68 -23.92 -4.61
CA ALA A 5 3.70 -23.43 -5.58
C ALA A 5 2.34 -23.11 -4.95
N ARG A 6 1.82 -23.99 -4.07
CA ARG A 6 0.55 -23.78 -3.35
C ARG A 6 0.60 -22.58 -2.40
N ARG A 7 1.75 -22.34 -1.75
CA ARG A 7 1.95 -21.20 -0.85
C ARG A 7 1.99 -19.88 -1.62
N ASN A 8 2.68 -19.85 -2.76
CA ASN A 8 2.73 -18.67 -3.64
C ASN A 8 1.35 -18.29 -4.19
N TYR A 9 0.55 -19.27 -4.62
CA TYR A 9 -0.80 -19.03 -5.12
C TYR A 9 -1.73 -18.44 -4.05
N ARG A 10 -1.71 -18.99 -2.83
CA ARG A 10 -2.49 -18.45 -1.70
C ARG A 10 -2.07 -17.03 -1.31
N ASN A 11 -0.78 -16.74 -1.36
CA ASN A 11 -0.25 -15.40 -1.07
C ASN A 11 -0.66 -14.39 -2.14
N GLY A 12 -0.63 -14.77 -3.43
CA GLY A 12 -1.10 -13.93 -4.53
C GLY A 12 -2.57 -13.54 -4.40
N LYS A 13 -3.45 -14.51 -4.07
CA LYS A 13 -4.87 -14.22 -3.80
C LYS A 13 -5.08 -13.26 -2.63
N ARG A 14 -4.32 -13.41 -1.54
CA ARG A 14 -4.42 -12.52 -0.38
C ARG A 14 -3.93 -11.11 -0.69
N ALA A 15 -2.83 -10.98 -1.42
CA ALA A 15 -2.29 -9.69 -1.83
C ALA A 15 -3.30 -8.94 -2.72
N LEU A 16 -3.89 -9.63 -3.70
CA LEU A 16 -4.95 -9.08 -4.55
C LEU A 16 -6.16 -8.57 -3.75
N THR A 17 -6.66 -9.35 -2.78
CA THR A 17 -7.81 -8.91 -1.97
C THR A 17 -7.47 -7.68 -1.12
N LYS A 18 -6.29 -7.66 -0.49
CA LYS A 18 -5.87 -6.56 0.38
C LYS A 18 -5.61 -5.27 -0.40
N SER A 19 -4.92 -5.37 -1.53
CA SER A 19 -4.66 -4.20 -2.38
C SER A 19 -5.93 -3.62 -2.96
N LYS A 20 -6.91 -4.45 -3.38
CA LYS A 20 -8.22 -3.97 -3.82
C LYS A 20 -8.93 -3.14 -2.75
N ILE A 21 -8.97 -3.62 -1.51
CA ILE A 21 -9.58 -2.88 -0.40
C ILE A 21 -8.89 -1.53 -0.20
N LEU A 22 -7.55 -1.50 -0.22
CA LEU A 22 -6.82 -0.25 -0.09
C LEU A 22 -7.05 0.70 -1.27
N TYR A 23 -7.07 0.19 -2.51
CA TYR A 23 -7.34 1.01 -3.69
C TYR A 23 -8.75 1.58 -3.67
N SER A 24 -9.77 0.82 -3.25
CA SER A 24 -11.12 1.34 -3.06
C SER A 24 -11.15 2.48 -2.04
N LEU A 25 -10.51 2.29 -0.88
CA LEU A 25 -10.40 3.34 0.14
C LEU A 25 -9.70 4.61 -0.36
N ILE A 26 -8.66 4.45 -1.19
CA ILE A 26 -7.96 5.60 -1.78
C ILE A 26 -8.84 6.29 -2.82
N ASP A 27 -9.47 5.54 -3.72
CA ASP A 27 -10.27 6.08 -4.82
C ASP A 27 -11.58 6.73 -4.35
N GLU A 28 -12.14 6.28 -3.23
CA GLU A 28 -13.36 6.84 -2.61
C GLU A 28 -13.06 8.02 -1.67
N SER A 29 -11.79 8.29 -1.38
CA SER A 29 -11.36 9.33 -0.44
C SER A 29 -10.84 10.56 -1.18
N SER A 30 -11.20 11.76 -0.68
CA SER A 30 -10.55 13.02 -1.08
C SER A 30 -9.24 13.29 -0.33
N PHE A 31 -8.94 12.50 0.70
CA PHE A 31 -7.76 12.69 1.56
C PHE A 31 -6.52 12.03 0.96
N TYR A 32 -6.68 10.86 0.35
CA TYR A 32 -5.60 10.09 -0.24
C TYR A 32 -5.53 10.30 -1.75
N LEU A 33 -4.33 10.20 -2.31
CA LEU A 33 -4.10 10.24 -3.74
C LEU A 33 -3.25 9.05 -4.14
N ASN A 34 -3.48 8.56 -5.36
CA ASN A 34 -2.60 7.59 -5.98
C ASN A 34 -2.00 8.18 -7.26
N PRO A 35 -0.67 8.35 -7.35
CA PRO A 35 -0.04 8.91 -8.55
C PRO A 35 -0.01 7.92 -9.73
N VAL A 36 -0.34 6.64 -9.51
CA VAL A 36 -0.30 5.59 -10.53
C VAL A 36 -1.66 5.45 -11.21
N ASN A 37 -1.64 5.42 -12.54
CA ASN A 37 -2.83 5.14 -13.36
C ASN A 37 -3.48 3.81 -12.93
N LYS A 38 -4.81 3.79 -12.83
CA LYS A 38 -5.60 2.63 -12.38
C LYS A 38 -5.21 1.32 -13.09
N ALA A 39 -4.91 1.37 -14.38
CA ALA A 39 -4.55 0.20 -15.17
C ALA A 39 -3.14 -0.37 -14.87
N GLN A 40 -2.28 0.42 -14.22
CA GLN A 40 -0.88 0.05 -13.93
C GLN A 40 -0.61 -0.21 -12.45
N ARG A 41 -1.66 -0.22 -11.63
CA ARG A 41 -1.58 -0.43 -10.18
C ARG A 41 -1.14 -1.86 -9.86
N SER A 42 -0.20 -1.99 -8.93
CA SER A 42 0.31 -3.28 -8.48
C SER A 42 -0.57 -3.88 -7.39
N ASP A 43 -0.82 -5.18 -7.44
CA ASP A 43 -1.51 -5.93 -6.38
C ASP A 43 -0.65 -6.13 -5.12
N ASN A 44 0.68 -6.04 -5.26
CA ASN A 44 1.62 -6.35 -4.18
C ASN A 44 2.19 -5.11 -3.50
N ASN A 45 2.22 -4.00 -4.22
CA ASN A 45 2.89 -2.79 -3.79
C ASN A 45 2.05 -1.55 -4.12
N VAL A 46 1.32 -1.05 -3.13
CA VAL A 46 0.45 0.10 -3.28
C VAL A 46 1.19 1.35 -2.83
N VAL A 47 1.39 2.29 -3.73
CA VAL A 47 1.91 3.63 -3.42
C VAL A 47 0.76 4.63 -3.36
N PHE A 48 0.80 5.53 -2.39
CA PHE A 48 -0.22 6.56 -2.21
C PHE A 48 0.36 7.75 -1.44
N THR A 49 -0.24 8.93 -1.63
CA THR A 49 0.12 10.17 -0.95
C THR A 49 -1.09 10.74 -0.24
N ILE A 50 -0.90 11.81 0.53
CA ILE A 50 -1.97 12.60 1.13
C ILE A 50 -2.11 13.87 0.30
N HIS A 51 -3.32 14.40 0.15
CA HIS A 51 -3.55 15.63 -0.60
C HIS A 51 -2.86 16.85 0.04
N ASP A 52 -2.79 16.90 1.37
CA ASP A 52 -2.02 17.88 2.13
C ASP A 52 -0.75 17.23 2.69
N ASN A 53 0.39 17.54 2.06
CA ASN A 53 1.69 17.00 2.43
C ASN A 53 2.13 17.39 3.86
N SER A 54 1.58 18.46 4.45
CA SER A 54 1.90 18.85 5.83
C SER A 54 1.42 17.80 6.85
N LEU A 55 0.46 16.95 6.46
CA LEU A 55 -0.10 15.90 7.30
C LEU A 55 0.68 14.58 7.21
N GLU A 56 1.64 14.44 6.28
CA GLU A 56 2.36 13.19 6.03
C GLU A 56 3.12 12.71 7.27
N GLU A 57 3.85 13.59 7.95
CA GLU A 57 4.59 13.23 9.17
C GLU A 57 3.64 12.78 10.29
N LYS A 58 2.52 13.48 10.46
CA LYS A 58 1.50 13.16 11.47
C LYS A 58 0.84 11.81 11.16
N PHE A 59 0.57 11.53 9.90
CA PHE A 59 0.03 10.27 9.45
C PHE A 59 1.01 9.12 9.73
N LEU A 60 2.28 9.27 9.36
CA LEU A 60 3.31 8.26 9.59
C LEU A 60 3.48 7.94 11.07
N LYS A 61 3.52 8.95 11.95
CA LYS A 61 3.59 8.76 13.41
C LYS A 61 2.38 7.99 13.94
N LYS A 62 1.17 8.32 13.49
CA LYS A 62 -0.05 7.61 13.90
C LYS A 62 -0.09 6.18 13.36
N ALA A 63 0.36 5.98 12.13
CA ALA A 63 0.40 4.67 11.52
C ALA A 63 1.40 3.75 12.23
N GLU A 64 2.59 4.27 12.57
CA GLU A 64 3.58 3.57 13.40
C GLU A 64 3.01 3.20 14.78
N ALA A 65 2.34 4.14 15.46
CA ALA A 65 1.67 3.89 16.74
C ALA A 65 0.55 2.83 16.64
N ALA A 66 -0.09 2.70 15.47
CA ALA A 66 -1.07 1.67 15.17
C ALA A 66 -0.45 0.33 14.71
N GLY A 67 0.88 0.21 14.72
CA GLY A 67 1.61 -0.99 14.29
C GLY A 67 1.77 -1.13 12.77
N LEU A 68 1.43 -0.11 12.00
CA LEU A 68 1.60 -0.07 10.55
C LEU A 68 3.03 0.42 10.20
N MET A 69 3.98 -0.49 10.35
CA MET A 69 5.40 -0.23 10.13
C MET A 69 5.76 -0.19 8.64
N TYR A 70 6.89 0.43 8.33
CA TYR A 70 7.51 0.45 6.99
C TYR A 70 6.64 1.06 5.87
N LEU A 71 5.72 1.95 6.24
CA LEU A 71 4.87 2.66 5.28
C LEU A 71 5.57 3.83 4.59
N LYS A 72 6.66 4.37 5.16
CA LYS A 72 7.34 5.52 4.56
C LYS A 72 7.83 5.19 3.14
N GLY A 73 7.42 6.02 2.18
CA GLY A 73 7.81 5.94 0.77
C GLY A 73 9.30 6.21 0.55
N HIS A 74 9.73 6.16 -0.72
CA HIS A 74 11.13 6.44 -1.06
C HIS A 74 11.39 7.95 -0.96
N ARG A 75 12.59 8.34 -0.48
CA ARG A 75 12.94 9.74 -0.16
C ARG A 75 12.75 10.72 -1.34
N SER A 76 12.81 10.22 -2.57
CA SER A 76 12.71 11.02 -3.80
C SER A 76 11.28 11.27 -4.28
N VAL A 77 10.31 10.50 -3.79
CA VAL A 77 8.91 10.53 -4.26
C VAL A 77 7.93 10.95 -3.16
N GLY A 78 8.36 10.89 -1.89
CA GLY A 78 7.50 11.16 -0.73
C GLY A 78 6.42 10.08 -0.53
N GLY A 79 5.45 10.37 0.33
CA GLY A 79 4.25 9.56 0.52
C GLY A 79 4.46 8.22 1.22
N MET A 80 3.56 7.30 0.91
CA MET A 80 3.43 6.01 1.60
C MET A 80 3.42 4.82 0.63
N ARG A 81 3.90 3.68 1.13
CA ARG A 81 3.98 2.43 0.39
C ARG A 81 3.57 1.23 1.25
N ALA A 82 2.46 0.60 0.91
CA ALA A 82 1.99 -0.63 1.54
C ALA A 82 2.42 -1.85 0.71
N ARG A 83 3.06 -2.83 1.37
CA ARG A 83 3.49 -4.10 0.75
C ARG A 83 2.73 -5.27 1.35
N TYR A 84 2.18 -6.14 0.50
CA TYR A 84 1.36 -7.28 0.93
C TYR A 84 2.05 -8.64 0.80
N THR A 85 3.24 -8.66 0.22
CA THR A 85 4.12 -9.83 0.18
C THR A 85 5.13 -9.74 1.32
N THR A 86 5.24 -10.80 2.11
CA THR A 86 6.41 -11.01 2.99
C THR A 86 7.67 -11.04 2.13
N GLN A 87 8.70 -10.29 2.53
CA GLN A 87 10.07 -10.54 2.07
C GLN A 87 10.55 -11.89 2.61
#